data_AF-A0A352KL38-F1
#
_entry.id   AF-A0A352KL38-F1
#
_cell.length_a   1.000
_cell.length_b   1.000
_cell.length_c   1.000
_cell.angle_alpha   90.00
_cell.angle_beta   90.00
_cell.angle_gamma   90.00
#
_symmetry.space_group_name_H-M   'P 1'
#
loop_
_entity.id
_entity.type
_entity.pdbx_description
1 polymer ?
#
loop_
_entity_poly.entity_id
_entity_poly.type
_entity_poly.pdbx_seq_one_letter_code
_entity_poly.pdbx_strand_id
1 'polypeptide(L)'
;VESTPGTFDVVICMEMLEHVPTPSKIIRACAQLVKPSGHLFFSTLNRHPRSFLEAIVGAEYLLGLLPKGTHDFSQFIRPSELCRWARSAKICIDDVAGLRFNPATRQYKLSKNIQVNYLCHGQPVT
;
A
#
# COMPACT_ATOMS: atom_id res chain seq x y z
N VAL A 1 10.05 10.77 -19.20
CA VAL A 1 8.69 10.85 -19.77
C VAL A 1 7.92 11.81 -18.89
N GLU A 2 7.79 13.07 -19.31
CA GLU A 2 6.85 13.99 -18.68
C GLU A 2 5.45 13.51 -19.05
N SER A 3 4.79 12.87 -18.11
CA SER A 3 3.42 12.39 -18.27
C SER A 3 2.46 13.58 -18.23
N THR A 4 1.60 13.71 -19.23
CA THR A 4 0.53 14.71 -19.23
C THR A 4 -0.40 14.46 -18.03
N PRO A 5 -0.67 15.48 -17.19
CA PRO A 5 -1.59 15.35 -16.06
C PRO A 5 -2.99 14.90 -16.48
N GLY A 6 -3.68 14.14 -15.62
CA GLY A 6 -5.08 13.77 -15.81
C GLY A 6 -5.35 12.84 -16.99
N THR A 7 -4.42 11.93 -17.29
CA THR A 7 -4.51 11.04 -18.45
C THR A 7 -5.17 9.70 -18.14
N PHE A 8 -5.03 9.20 -16.92
CA PHE A 8 -5.43 7.83 -16.56
C PHE A 8 -6.77 7.80 -15.83
N ASP A 9 -7.66 6.89 -16.22
CA ASP A 9 -8.91 6.62 -15.48
C ASP A 9 -8.64 5.91 -14.15
N VAL A 10 -7.59 5.08 -14.11
CA VAL A 10 -7.18 4.34 -12.91
C VAL A 10 -5.67 4.37 -12.78
N VAL A 11 -5.18 4.65 -11.57
CA VAL A 11 -3.77 4.54 -11.20
C VAL A 11 -3.63 3.51 -10.08
N ILE A 12 -2.74 2.54 -10.26
CA ILE A 12 -2.52 1.44 -9.33
C ILE A 12 -1.05 1.44 -8.92
N CYS A 13 -0.77 1.52 -7.62
CA CYS A 13 0.58 1.50 -7.05
C CYS A 13 0.64 0.47 -5.92
N MET A 14 0.95 -0.78 -6.26
CA MET A 14 0.94 -1.91 -5.31
C MET A 14 2.36 -2.27 -4.87
N GLU A 15 2.54 -2.56 -3.57
CA GLU A 15 3.74 -3.17 -2.96
C GLU A 15 5.05 -2.49 -3.38
N MET A 16 5.05 -1.16 -3.42
CA MET A 16 6.16 -0.37 -3.95
C MET A 16 6.52 0.82 -3.06
N LEU A 17 5.55 1.37 -2.32
CA LEU A 17 5.73 2.62 -1.57
C LEU A 17 6.76 2.47 -0.43
N GLU A 18 6.84 1.30 0.20
CA GLU A 18 7.84 0.98 1.23
C GLU A 18 9.28 0.95 0.68
N HIS A 19 9.46 0.79 -0.63
CA HIS A 19 10.78 0.67 -1.25
C HIS A 19 11.32 1.99 -1.82
N VAL A 20 10.60 3.10 -1.65
CA VAL A 20 11.01 4.42 -2.15
C VAL A 20 11.42 5.36 -1.01
N PRO A 21 12.41 6.23 -1.24
CA PRO A 21 12.89 7.15 -0.20
C PRO A 21 11.88 8.24 0.17
N THR A 22 10.88 8.52 -0.68
CA THR A 22 9.86 9.54 -0.40
C THR A 22 8.49 9.13 -0.94
N PRO A 23 7.73 8.29 -0.20
CA PRO A 23 6.43 7.77 -0.65
C PRO A 23 5.42 8.87 -0.99
N SER A 24 5.46 9.99 -0.26
CA SER A 24 4.57 11.13 -0.48
C SER A 24 4.73 11.77 -1.87
N LYS A 25 5.93 11.73 -2.47
CA LYS A 25 6.15 12.22 -3.84
C LYS A 25 5.49 11.31 -4.86
N ILE A 26 5.53 9.99 -4.65
CA ILE A 26 4.86 9.01 -5.52
C ILE A 26 3.35 9.19 -5.44
N ILE A 27 2.78 9.31 -4.24
CA ILE A 27 1.34 9.55 -4.05
C ILE A 27 0.90 10.83 -4.78
N ARG A 28 1.69 11.90 -4.71
CA ARG A 28 1.42 13.15 -5.44
C ARG A 28 1.50 12.96 -6.96
N ALA A 29 2.49 12.22 -7.45
CA ALA A 29 2.59 11.92 -8.87
C ALA A 29 1.38 11.11 -9.36
N CYS A 30 0.94 10.10 -8.60
CA CYS A 30 -0.28 9.35 -8.89
C CYS A 30 -1.52 10.27 -8.94
N ALA A 31 -1.63 11.23 -8.02
CA ALA A 31 -2.70 12.23 -8.02
C ALA A 31 -2.69 13.13 -9.26
N GLN A 32 -1.50 13.44 -9.81
CA GLN A 32 -1.37 14.23 -11.04
C GLN A 32 -1.69 13.42 -12.30
N LEU A 33 -1.43 12.11 -12.27
CA LEU A 33 -1.64 11.20 -13.41
C LEU A 33 -3.11 10.85 -13.62
N VAL A 34 -3.87 10.72 -12.53
CA VAL A 34 -5.27 10.31 -12.58
C VAL A 34 -6.18 11.46 -13.01
N LYS A 35 -7.22 11.15 -13.78
CA LYS A 35 -8.31 12.09 -14.12
C LYS A 35 -9.03 12.57 -12.85
N PRO A 36 -9.67 13.75 -12.85
CA PRO A 36 -10.44 14.23 -11.69
C PRO A 36 -11.51 13.26 -11.19
N SER A 37 -12.14 12.50 -12.10
CA SER A 37 -13.14 11.48 -11.78
C SER A 37 -12.56 10.05 -11.67
N GLY A 38 -11.24 9.91 -11.73
CA GLY A 38 -10.59 8.61 -11.76
C GLY A 38 -10.39 7.99 -10.37
N HIS A 39 -9.77 6.82 -10.35
CA HIS A 39 -9.56 6.03 -9.14
C HIS A 39 -8.08 5.78 -8.88
N LEU A 40 -7.70 5.81 -7.61
CA LEU A 40 -6.37 5.42 -7.17
C LEU A 40 -6.44 4.23 -6.23
N PHE A 41 -5.50 3.30 -6.42
CA PHE A 41 -5.29 2.17 -5.53
C PHE A 41 -3.84 2.16 -5.04
N PHE A 42 -3.66 2.00 -3.73
CA PHE A 42 -2.33 1.81 -3.14
C PHE A 42 -2.31 0.56 -2.27
N SER A 43 -1.18 -0.14 -2.22
CA SER A 43 -0.98 -1.24 -1.29
C SER A 43 0.45 -1.26 -0.76
N THR A 44 0.60 -1.74 0.47
CA THR A 44 1.88 -1.81 1.18
C THR A 44 1.74 -2.61 2.48
N LEU A 45 2.88 -2.98 3.06
CA LEU A 45 2.95 -3.56 4.39
C LEU A 45 2.69 -2.51 5.48
N ASN A 46 1.85 -2.88 6.46
CA ASN A 46 1.53 -2.01 7.59
C ASN A 46 2.63 -2.07 8.64
N ARG A 47 3.15 -0.93 9.10
CA ARG A 47 4.05 -0.88 10.25
C ARG A 47 3.32 -1.09 11.57
N HIS A 48 3.08 -2.35 11.88
CA HIS A 48 2.36 -2.81 13.05
C HIS A 48 3.04 -4.08 13.61
N PRO A 49 3.07 -4.31 14.94
CA PRO A 49 3.81 -5.44 15.52
C PRO A 49 3.46 -6.82 14.92
N ARG A 50 2.21 -6.98 14.47
CA ARG A 50 1.75 -8.20 13.80
C ARG A 50 2.41 -8.43 12.43
N SER A 51 2.65 -7.38 11.64
CA SER A 51 3.34 -7.54 10.35
C SER A 51 4.80 -7.92 10.55
N PHE A 52 5.45 -7.39 11.61
CA PHE A 52 6.79 -7.82 12.00
C PHE A 52 6.82 -9.33 12.31
N LEU A 53 5.85 -9.81 13.09
CA LEU A 53 5.80 -11.23 13.45
C LEU A 53 5.49 -12.13 12.24
N GLU A 54 4.53 -11.77 11.40
CA GLU A 54 4.11 -12.63 10.30
C GLU A 54 5.03 -12.51 9.07
N ALA A 55 5.37 -11.30 8.64
CA ALA A 55 6.15 -11.06 7.42
C ALA A 55 7.67 -11.24 7.63
N ILE A 56 8.20 -10.86 8.80
CA ILE A 56 9.63 -10.97 9.06
C ILE A 56 9.92 -12.28 9.78
N VAL A 57 9.44 -12.43 11.02
CA VAL A 57 9.76 -13.61 11.83
C VAL A 57 9.20 -14.89 11.20
N GLY A 58 7.94 -14.87 10.76
CA GLY A 58 7.29 -16.01 10.11
C GLY A 58 7.95 -16.37 8.79
N ALA A 59 7.90 -15.48 7.79
CA ALA A 59 8.31 -15.83 6.43
C ALA A 59 9.84 -15.93 6.25
N GLU A 60 10.64 -15.06 6.86
CA GLU A 60 12.10 -15.06 6.67
C GLU A 60 12.84 -15.97 7.64
N TYR A 61 12.48 -15.93 8.93
CA TYR A 61 13.26 -16.61 9.97
C TYR A 61 12.78 -18.02 10.27
N LEU A 62 11.46 -18.27 10.27
CA LEU A 62 10.90 -19.57 10.62
C LEU A 62 10.66 -20.46 9.39
N LEU A 63 10.01 -19.93 8.35
CA LEU A 63 9.62 -20.70 7.18
C LEU A 63 10.67 -20.68 6.04
N GLY A 64 11.64 -19.75 6.08
CA GLY A 64 12.69 -19.64 5.07
C GLY A 64 12.16 -19.38 3.65
N LEU A 65 10.98 -18.77 3.54
CA LEU A 65 10.33 -18.48 2.25
C LEU A 65 11.02 -17.32 1.52
N LEU A 66 11.71 -16.46 2.27
CA LEU A 66 12.44 -15.30 1.77
C LEU A 66 13.81 -15.21 2.44
N PRO A 67 14.83 -14.64 1.76
CA PRO A 67 16.11 -14.35 2.38
C PRO A 67 15.96 -13.48 3.64
N LYS A 68 16.83 -13.68 4.63
CA LYS A 68 16.85 -12.84 5.84
C LYS A 68 17.20 -11.39 5.48
N GLY A 69 16.47 -10.46 6.08
CA GLY A 69 16.63 -9.02 5.81
C GLY A 69 15.93 -8.56 4.53
N THR A 70 14.99 -9.36 3.99
CA THR A 70 14.19 -8.95 2.83
C THR A 70 13.27 -7.77 3.20
N HIS A 71 12.76 -7.75 4.42
CA HIS A 71 11.92 -6.67 4.92
C HIS A 71 12.62 -5.83 6.00
N ASP A 72 12.63 -4.52 5.77
CA ASP A 72 12.96 -3.54 6.80
C ASP A 72 11.67 -2.97 7.40
N PHE A 73 11.33 -3.39 8.62
CA PHE A 73 10.13 -2.95 9.32
C PHE A 73 10.03 -1.42 9.46
N SER A 74 11.17 -0.72 9.47
CA SER A 74 11.17 0.74 9.57
C SER A 74 10.57 1.42 8.34
N GLN A 75 10.65 0.75 7.18
CA GLN A 75 10.16 1.21 5.88
C GLN A 75 8.68 0.92 5.65
N PHE A 76 8.07 0.04 6.46
CA PHE A 76 6.64 -0.22 6.38
C PHE A 76 5.85 1.06 6.68
N ILE A 77 4.69 1.21 6.04
CA ILE A 77 3.92 2.46 6.06
C ILE A 77 2.65 2.23 6.87
N ARG A 78 2.40 3.04 7.91
CA ARG A 78 1.12 2.96 8.63
C ARG A 78 0.00 3.50 7.74
N PRO A 79 -1.22 2.95 7.82
CA PRO A 79 -2.40 3.49 7.11
C PRO A 79 -2.60 4.99 7.37
N SER A 80 -2.34 5.47 8.60
CA SER A 80 -2.46 6.88 8.95
C SER A 80 -1.44 7.78 8.24
N GLU A 81 -0.25 7.27 7.94
CA GLU A 81 0.79 8.00 7.20
C GLU A 81 0.39 8.13 5.73
N LEU A 82 -0.05 7.03 5.11
CA LEU A 82 -0.56 7.03 3.75
C LEU A 82 -1.78 7.95 3.61
N CYS A 83 -2.76 7.84 4.52
CA CYS A 83 -3.94 8.72 4.52
C CYS A 83 -3.58 10.20 4.71
N ARG A 84 -2.51 10.52 5.45
CA ARG A 84 -2.03 11.90 5.59
C ARG A 84 -1.46 12.40 4.27
N TRP A 85 -0.61 11.62 3.60
CA TRP A 85 -0.03 12.01 2.31
C TRP A 85 -1.09 12.11 1.20
N ALA A 86 -2.05 11.18 1.18
CA ALA A 86 -3.19 11.20 0.25
C ALA A 86 -4.00 12.50 0.40
N ARG A 87 -4.35 12.89 1.63
CA ARG A 87 -5.03 14.17 1.89
C ARG A 87 -4.22 15.37 1.43
N SER A 88 -2.91 15.39 1.70
CA SER A 88 -2.02 16.46 1.20
C SER A 88 -1.90 16.50 -0.33
N ALA A 89 -2.23 15.40 -1.01
CA ALA A 89 -2.27 15.29 -2.46
C ALA A 89 -3.69 15.48 -3.04
N LYS A 90 -4.66 15.93 -2.23
CA LYS A 90 -6.08 16.06 -2.60
C LYS A 90 -6.71 14.74 -3.05
N ILE A 91 -6.39 13.64 -2.37
CA ILE A 91 -7.07 12.34 -2.54
C ILE A 91 -7.90 12.06 -1.29
N CYS A 92 -9.17 11.71 -1.47
CA CYS A 92 -10.00 11.12 -0.43
C CYS A 92 -9.86 9.61 -0.49
N ILE A 93 -9.38 8.99 0.60
CA ILE A 93 -9.38 7.53 0.78
C ILE A 93 -10.69 7.17 1.46
N ASP A 94 -11.51 6.34 0.82
CA ASP A 94 -12.86 5.97 1.24
C ASP A 94 -12.98 4.49 1.63
N ASP A 95 -12.12 3.62 1.09
CA ASP A 95 -12.05 2.21 1.48
C ASP A 95 -10.62 1.74 1.78
N VAL A 96 -10.50 0.85 2.77
CA VAL A 96 -9.25 0.21 3.18
C VAL A 96 -9.54 -1.24 3.58
N ALA A 97 -8.86 -2.18 2.91
CA ALA A 97 -8.97 -3.60 3.18
C ALA A 97 -7.58 -4.23 3.33
N GLY A 98 -7.45 -5.22 4.18
CA GLY A 98 -6.27 -6.09 4.23
C GLY A 98 -6.43 -7.29 3.30
N LEU A 99 -5.31 -7.89 2.93
CA LEU A 99 -5.22 -9.12 2.16
C LEU A 99 -4.73 -10.25 3.06
N ARG A 100 -5.58 -11.26 3.26
CA ARG A 100 -5.28 -12.43 4.12
C ARG A 100 -5.10 -13.68 3.27
N PHE A 101 -4.01 -14.41 3.51
CA PHE A 101 -3.80 -15.75 2.97
C PHE A 101 -4.43 -16.81 3.88
N ASN A 102 -5.15 -17.78 3.30
CA ASN A 102 -5.58 -18.98 3.99
C ASN A 102 -4.70 -20.17 3.57
N PRO A 103 -3.83 -20.71 4.44
CA PRO A 103 -2.96 -21.83 4.09
C PRO A 103 -3.69 -23.13 3.73
N ALA A 104 -4.84 -23.38 4.34
CA ALA A 104 -5.61 -24.62 4.11
C ALA A 104 -6.22 -24.64 2.71
N THR A 105 -6.77 -23.51 2.26
CA THR A 105 -7.36 -23.38 0.91
C THR A 105 -6.37 -22.84 -0.12
N ARG A 106 -5.21 -22.36 0.31
CA ARG A 106 -4.19 -21.64 -0.48
C ARG A 106 -4.76 -20.46 -1.28
N GLN A 107 -5.73 -19.77 -0.71
CA GLN A 107 -6.39 -18.63 -1.35
C GLN A 107 -6.15 -17.34 -0.57
N TYR A 108 -6.03 -16.24 -1.31
CA TYR A 108 -6.07 -14.90 -0.76
C TYR A 108 -7.50 -14.35 -0.75
N LYS A 109 -7.85 -13.62 0.30
CA LYS A 109 -9.13 -12.92 0.43
C LYS A 109 -8.95 -11.53 1.01
N LEU A 110 -9.77 -10.59 0.55
CA LEU A 110 -9.92 -9.30 1.21
C LEU A 110 -10.51 -9.49 2.62
N SER A 111 -10.08 -8.64 3.54
CA SER A 111 -10.33 -8.77 4.97
C SER A 111 -10.39 -7.39 5.60
N LYS A 112 -11.20 -7.23 6.64
CA LYS A 112 -11.21 -5.98 7.44
C LYS A 112 -9.97 -5.82 8.33
N ASN A 113 -9.20 -6.90 8.52
CA ASN A 113 -7.96 -6.85 9.28
C ASN A 113 -6.81 -6.29 8.42
N ILE A 114 -6.36 -5.09 8.76
CA ILE A 114 -5.26 -4.35 8.11
C ILE A 114 -3.94 -4.39 8.89
N GLN A 115 -3.82 -5.25 9.91
CA GLN A 115 -2.66 -5.27 10.83
C GLN A 115 -1.35 -5.76 10.18
N VAL A 116 -1.41 -6.39 9.01
CA VAL A 116 -0.24 -6.96 8.32
C VAL A 116 0.06 -6.17 7.06
N ASN A 117 -0.92 -6.07 6.18
CA ASN A 117 -0.88 -5.31 4.94
C ASN A 117 -2.23 -4.62 4.74
N TYR A 118 -2.28 -3.72 3.79
CA TYR A 118 -3.51 -3.07 3.40
C TYR A 118 -3.44 -2.61 1.94
N LEU A 119 -4.62 -2.57 1.34
CA LEU A 119 -4.95 -1.92 0.10
C LEU A 119 -5.91 -0.78 0.44
N CYS A 120 -5.72 0.37 -0.18
CA CYS A 120 -6.69 1.45 -0.11
C CYS A 120 -7.14 1.87 -1.50
N HIS A 121 -8.40 2.26 -1.56
CA HIS A 121 -9.03 2.90 -2.70
C HIS A 121 -9.33 4.36 -2.35
N GLY A 122 -9.25 5.22 -3.35
CA GLY A 122 -9.64 6.61 -3.20
C GLY A 122 -9.76 7.33 -4.52
N GLN A 123 -10.22 8.58 -4.43
CA GLN A 123 -10.49 9.44 -5.59
C GLN A 123 -9.98 10.86 -5.34
N PRO A 124 -9.64 11.62 -6.40
CA PRO A 124 -9.30 13.02 -6.27
C PRO A 124 -10.47 13.84 -5.69
N VAL A 125 -10.15 14.80 -4.85
CA VAL A 125 -11.10 15.77 -4.30
C VAL A 125 -10.90 17.08 -5.03
N THR A 126 -11.98 17.62 -5.60
CA THR A 126 -11.96 18.89 -6.34
C THR A 126 -11.91 20.08 -5.40
#